data_AF-A0A9E6K2Y1-F1
#
_entry.id   AF-A0A9E6K2Y1-F1
#
_cell.length_a   1.000
_cell.length_b   1.000
_cell.length_c   1.000
_cell.angle_alpha   90.00
_cell.angle_beta   90.00
_cell.angle_gamma   90.00
#
_symmetry.space_group_name_H-M   'P 1'
#
loop_
_entity.id
_entity.type
_entity.pdbx_description
1 polymer ?
#
loop_
_entity_poly.entity_id
_entity_poly.type
_entity_poly.pdbx_seq_one_letter_code
_entity_poly.pdbx_strand_id
1 'polypeptide(L)'
;MNDSYVNDYTPPAQSSDAPVASPQTVQPEAKADELLEDQNIFFLLGVADGTDSEKSQFLDDLQQVIWEDFLENDVSLLILDSEHQKLTELIGPSTANLSIETQEKIIEYLEEIIPDLEEIMVDKAVRLKADLMRERVESLKSIHMNDAAKLEAVLQASSQMNEGMWATAARTLNSL
;
A
#
# COMPACT_ATOMS: atom_id res chain seq x y z
N MET A 1 54.57 54.46 -38.40
CA MET A 1 54.23 55.84 -38.01
C MET A 1 52.72 55.92 -37.96
N ASN A 2 52.20 56.32 -36.78
CA ASN A 2 50.93 57.00 -36.47
C ASN A 2 49.62 56.37 -36.99
N ASP A 3 48.74 55.92 -36.06
CA ASP A 3 47.66 56.71 -35.41
C ASP A 3 46.57 57.15 -36.40
N SER A 4 45.27 57.11 -36.15
CA SER A 4 44.38 56.60 -35.10
C SER A 4 42.94 56.98 -35.57
N TYR A 5 41.92 56.40 -34.92
CA TYR A 5 40.49 56.78 -34.89
C TYR A 5 39.58 56.37 -36.08
N VAL A 6 38.31 55.97 -35.92
CA VAL A 6 37.47 55.20 -34.94
C VAL A 6 36.03 55.39 -35.45
N ASN A 7 35.20 54.33 -35.38
CA ASN A 7 33.72 54.30 -35.47
C ASN A 7 33.06 54.64 -36.82
N ASP A 8 31.95 54.03 -37.25
CA ASP A 8 30.83 53.46 -36.50
C ASP A 8 30.35 52.14 -37.12
N TYR A 9 30.24 51.08 -36.31
CA TYR A 9 29.27 50.02 -36.60
C TYR A 9 28.73 49.41 -35.31
N THR A 10 27.44 49.67 -35.06
CA THR A 10 26.57 48.97 -34.09
C THR A 10 25.10 49.31 -34.42
N PRO A 11 24.10 48.48 -34.05
CA PRO A 11 23.84 47.09 -34.46
C PRO A 11 22.34 46.92 -34.89
N PRO A 12 21.80 45.69 -35.04
CA PRO A 12 21.09 45.08 -33.91
C PRO A 12 21.52 43.61 -33.72
N ALA A 13 21.95 43.21 -32.52
CA ALA A 13 21.13 42.70 -31.42
C ALA A 13 20.30 41.45 -31.81
N GLN A 14 20.85 40.25 -31.60
CA GLN A 14 20.47 39.37 -30.48
C GLN A 14 21.29 38.07 -30.51
N SER A 15 22.10 37.89 -29.47
CA SER A 15 22.61 36.62 -28.98
C SER A 15 21.46 35.78 -28.41
N SER A 16 21.57 34.45 -28.46
CA SER A 16 21.70 33.61 -27.26
C SER A 16 21.63 32.11 -27.58
N ASP A 17 22.71 31.43 -27.18
CA ASP A 17 22.80 30.06 -26.66
C ASP A 17 21.96 28.94 -27.28
N ALA A 18 22.67 28.05 -27.99
CA ALA A 18 22.25 26.66 -28.16
C ALA A 18 22.74 25.84 -26.96
N PRO A 19 21.86 25.21 -26.16
CA PRO A 19 22.30 24.19 -25.23
C PRO A 19 22.50 22.87 -25.99
N VAL A 20 23.68 22.30 -25.80
CA VAL A 20 24.03 20.93 -26.22
C VAL A 20 23.03 19.98 -25.58
N ALA A 21 22.26 19.25 -26.41
CA ALA A 21 21.36 18.23 -25.93
C ALA A 21 22.17 17.06 -25.35
N SER A 22 22.28 17.02 -24.02
CA SER A 22 22.69 15.82 -23.29
C SER A 22 21.75 14.67 -23.63
N PRO A 23 22.22 13.45 -23.86
CA PRO A 23 21.34 12.30 -23.99
C PRO A 23 20.55 12.15 -22.69
N GLN A 24 19.25 12.39 -22.76
CA GLN A 24 18.32 12.02 -21.71
C GLN A 24 18.42 10.50 -21.56
N THR A 25 19.08 10.05 -20.50
CA THR A 25 18.83 8.73 -19.94
C THR A 25 17.34 8.64 -19.69
N VAL A 26 16.65 7.88 -20.52
CA VAL A 26 15.26 7.49 -20.31
C VAL A 26 15.26 6.68 -19.02
N GLN A 27 14.97 7.35 -17.92
CA GLN A 27 14.73 6.70 -16.64
C GLN A 27 13.39 5.95 -16.80
N PRO A 28 13.28 4.65 -16.45
CA PRO A 28 12.02 3.94 -16.59
C PRO A 28 11.00 4.46 -15.59
N GLU A 29 10.12 5.38 -16.00
CA GLU A 29 8.99 5.92 -15.21
C GLU A 29 7.77 4.97 -15.15
N ALA A 30 7.96 3.66 -14.93
CA ALA A 30 6.82 2.72 -14.86
C ALA A 30 6.97 1.60 -13.82
N LYS A 31 7.59 1.89 -12.67
CA LYS A 31 7.58 0.98 -11.50
C LYS A 31 7.22 1.65 -10.17
N ALA A 32 7.08 2.97 -10.13
CA ALA A 32 6.90 3.70 -8.87
C ALA A 32 5.52 3.56 -8.23
N ASP A 33 4.54 2.95 -8.91
CA ASP A 33 3.14 2.94 -8.49
C ASP A 33 2.53 1.54 -8.46
N GLU A 34 3.37 0.49 -8.35
CA GLU A 34 2.94 -0.91 -8.36
C GLU A 34 3.09 -1.60 -7.00
N LEU A 35 3.78 -0.99 -6.02
CA LEU A 35 3.96 -1.56 -4.68
C LEU A 35 2.61 -1.67 -3.98
N LEU A 36 2.39 -2.79 -3.29
CA LEU A 36 1.13 -3.06 -2.60
C LEU A 36 0.86 -2.05 -1.49
N GLU A 37 1.88 -1.67 -0.73
CA GLU A 37 1.83 -0.72 0.38
C GLU A 37 1.17 0.60 -0.05
N ASP A 38 1.57 1.11 -1.23
CA ASP A 38 1.11 2.39 -1.76
C ASP A 38 -0.33 2.37 -2.30
N GLN A 39 -0.92 1.19 -2.52
CA GLN A 39 -2.23 1.11 -3.18
C GLN A 39 -3.39 1.49 -2.26
N ASN A 40 -4.44 2.10 -2.80
CA ASN A 40 -5.66 2.28 -2.02
C ASN A 40 -6.43 0.94 -1.93
N ILE A 41 -6.76 0.47 -0.72
CA ILE A 41 -7.45 -0.81 -0.53
C ILE A 41 -8.82 -0.86 -1.22
N PHE A 42 -9.58 0.25 -1.23
CA PHE A 42 -10.86 0.31 -1.91
C PHE A 42 -10.73 0.22 -3.43
N PHE A 43 -9.66 0.79 -3.98
CA PHE A 43 -9.32 0.62 -5.38
C PHE A 43 -8.95 -0.84 -5.70
N LEU A 44 -8.13 -1.48 -4.87
CA LEU A 44 -7.77 -2.89 -5.03
C LEU A 44 -8.98 -3.83 -4.99
N LEU A 45 -9.98 -3.49 -4.18
CA LEU A 45 -11.20 -4.28 -4.03
C LEU A 45 -12.32 -3.89 -5.00
N GLY A 46 -12.14 -2.82 -5.78
CA GLY A 46 -13.13 -2.35 -6.76
C GLY A 46 -14.36 -1.68 -6.14
N VAL A 47 -14.21 -1.11 -4.95
CA VAL A 47 -15.28 -0.45 -4.16
C VAL A 47 -14.96 1.02 -3.89
N ALA A 48 -14.20 1.65 -4.78
CA ALA A 48 -13.75 3.03 -4.63
C ALA A 48 -14.89 4.06 -4.60
N ASP A 49 -16.07 3.69 -5.10
CA ASP A 49 -17.30 4.48 -5.12
C ASP A 49 -18.16 4.37 -3.85
N GLY A 50 -17.76 3.52 -2.88
CA GLY A 50 -18.41 3.43 -1.59
C GLY A 50 -18.43 4.76 -0.82
N THR A 51 -19.45 4.95 0.02
CA THR A 51 -19.58 6.14 0.87
C THR A 51 -18.47 6.22 1.90
N ASP A 52 -18.18 7.42 2.41
CA ASP A 52 -17.18 7.59 3.46
C ASP A 52 -17.52 6.79 4.71
N SER A 53 -18.81 6.66 5.05
CA SER A 53 -19.26 5.86 6.19
C SER A 53 -18.99 4.36 6.00
N GLU A 54 -19.25 3.82 4.80
CA GLU A 54 -18.98 2.41 4.50
C GLU A 54 -17.48 2.12 4.49
N LYS A 55 -16.70 3.06 3.95
CA LYS A 55 -15.24 2.98 3.93
C LYS A 55 -14.65 3.02 5.33
N SER A 56 -15.12 3.91 6.19
CA SER A 56 -14.66 3.98 7.59
C SER A 56 -15.01 2.71 8.35
N GLN A 57 -16.26 2.23 8.25
CA GLN A 57 -16.67 0.99 8.92
C GLN A 57 -15.83 -0.20 8.45
N PHE A 58 -15.55 -0.30 7.15
CA PHE A 58 -14.69 -1.35 6.62
C PHE A 58 -13.26 -1.28 7.19
N LEU A 59 -12.69 -0.08 7.33
CA LEU A 59 -11.36 0.08 7.92
C LEU A 59 -11.34 -0.27 9.41
N ASP A 60 -12.39 0.08 10.14
CA ASP A 60 -12.55 -0.29 11.56
C ASP A 60 -12.62 -1.81 11.72
N ASP A 61 -13.42 -2.47 10.88
CA ASP A 61 -13.55 -3.94 10.88
C ASP A 61 -12.20 -4.61 10.53
N LEU A 62 -11.47 -4.08 9.55
CA LEU A 62 -10.14 -4.60 9.20
C LEU A 62 -9.14 -4.43 10.34
N GLN A 63 -9.10 -3.26 10.97
CA GLN A 63 -8.22 -3.00 12.11
C GLN A 63 -8.52 -3.97 13.25
N GLN A 64 -9.81 -4.22 13.52
CA GLN A 64 -10.23 -5.18 14.54
C GLN A 64 -9.74 -6.60 14.20
N VAL A 65 -9.91 -7.07 12.96
CA VAL A 65 -9.46 -8.40 12.53
C VAL A 65 -7.94 -8.54 12.68
N ILE A 66 -7.17 -7.54 12.26
CA ILE A 66 -5.70 -7.55 12.40
C ILE A 66 -5.31 -7.62 13.87
N TRP A 67 -5.98 -6.83 14.71
CA TRP A 67 -5.70 -6.76 16.14
C TRP A 67 -6.01 -8.07 16.86
N GLU A 68 -7.19 -8.65 16.62
CA GLU A 68 -7.60 -9.91 17.22
C GLU A 68 -6.65 -11.05 16.80
N ASP A 69 -6.33 -11.15 15.50
CA ASP A 69 -5.37 -12.13 14.99
C ASP A 69 -3.99 -11.98 15.64
N PHE A 70 -3.49 -10.75 15.77
CA PHE A 70 -2.21 -10.49 16.40
C PHE A 70 -2.17 -10.96 17.86
N LEU A 71 -3.19 -10.59 18.65
CA LEU A 71 -3.26 -10.99 20.06
C LEU A 71 -3.39 -12.51 20.24
N GLU A 72 -4.15 -13.18 19.37
CA GLU A 72 -4.42 -14.61 19.49
C GLU A 72 -3.27 -15.48 18.98
N ASN A 73 -2.65 -15.10 17.87
CA ASN A 73 -1.78 -16.00 17.12
C ASN A 73 -0.30 -15.61 17.18
N ASP A 74 0.03 -14.31 17.30
CA ASP A 74 1.42 -13.87 17.13
C ASP A 74 2.08 -13.40 18.42
N VAL A 75 1.35 -12.70 19.29
CA VAL A 75 1.96 -12.08 20.48
C VAL A 75 2.66 -13.12 21.37
N SER A 76 2.07 -14.30 21.53
CA SER A 76 2.67 -15.40 22.30
C SER A 76 4.03 -15.88 21.79
N LEU A 77 4.38 -15.58 20.53
CA LEU A 77 5.67 -15.90 19.92
C LEU A 77 6.70 -14.78 20.09
N LEU A 78 6.26 -13.58 20.44
CA LEU A 78 7.08 -12.36 20.51
C LEU A 78 7.47 -11.99 21.94
N ILE A 79 6.79 -12.52 22.95
CA ILE A 79 6.98 -12.17 24.35
C ILE A 79 7.28 -13.40 25.20
N LEU A 80 7.82 -13.18 26.40
CA LEU A 80 8.08 -14.22 27.38
C LEU A 80 6.79 -14.72 28.05
N ASP A 81 6.79 -15.95 28.56
CA ASP A 81 5.65 -16.53 29.28
C ASP A 81 5.14 -15.64 30.43
N SER A 82 6.05 -14.97 31.16
CA SER A 82 5.70 -14.05 32.25
C SER A 82 4.99 -12.78 31.75
N GLU A 83 5.35 -12.31 30.57
CA GLU A 83 4.73 -11.14 29.93
C GLU A 83 3.36 -11.53 29.37
N HIS A 84 3.26 -12.73 28.81
CA HIS A 84 2.00 -13.28 28.32
C HIS A 84 0.95 -13.44 29.44
N GLN A 85 1.36 -13.82 30.66
CA GLN A 85 0.45 -13.88 31.80
C GLN A 85 -0.16 -12.51 32.11
N LYS A 86 0.67 -11.46 32.17
CA LYS A 86 0.21 -10.08 32.39
C LYS A 86 -0.70 -9.59 31.26
N LEU A 87 -0.37 -9.92 30.01
CA LEU A 87 -1.23 -9.62 28.87
C LEU A 87 -2.61 -10.27 29.00
N THR A 88 -2.65 -11.55 29.40
CA THR A 88 -3.89 -12.29 29.61
C THR A 88 -4.75 -11.66 30.71
N GLU A 89 -4.13 -11.12 31.76
CA GLU A 89 -4.84 -10.37 32.82
C GLU A 89 -5.47 -9.07 32.29
N LEU A 90 -4.82 -8.39 31.34
CA LEU A 90 -5.35 -7.17 30.71
C LEU A 90 -6.49 -7.46 29.74
N ILE A 91 -6.36 -8.51 28.92
CA ILE A 91 -7.37 -8.94 27.94
C ILE A 91 -8.61 -9.50 28.67
N GLY A 92 -8.39 -10.28 29.73
CA GLY A 92 -9.45 -11.01 30.41
C GLY A 92 -9.92 -12.22 29.59
N PRO A 93 -11.23 -12.55 29.61
CA PRO A 93 -11.73 -13.82 29.06
C PRO A 93 -11.86 -13.85 27.53
N SER A 94 -11.76 -12.70 26.84
CA SER A 94 -12.00 -12.58 25.41
C SER A 94 -11.19 -11.43 24.81
N THR A 95 -10.57 -11.70 23.67
CA THR A 95 -9.92 -10.73 22.76
C THR A 95 -10.93 -9.92 21.95
N ALA A 96 -12.15 -10.44 21.77
CA ALA A 96 -13.21 -9.77 21.01
C ALA A 96 -13.92 -8.66 21.81
N ASN A 97 -14.25 -7.56 21.12
CA ASN A 97 -15.04 -6.43 21.64
C ASN A 97 -14.45 -5.78 22.90
N LEU A 98 -13.13 -5.69 22.99
CA LEU A 98 -12.45 -4.96 24.06
C LEU A 98 -12.89 -3.49 24.05
N SER A 99 -13.06 -2.89 25.23
CA SER A 99 -13.31 -1.46 25.32
C SER A 99 -12.09 -0.68 24.82
N ILE A 100 -12.32 0.54 24.33
CA ILE A 100 -11.24 1.46 23.90
C ILE A 100 -10.19 1.61 25.00
N GLU A 101 -10.61 1.82 26.25
CA GLU A 101 -9.69 1.94 27.39
C GLU A 101 -8.84 0.69 27.61
N THR A 102 -9.40 -0.51 27.39
CA THR A 102 -8.65 -1.76 27.51
C THR A 102 -7.69 -1.93 26.34
N GLN A 103 -8.11 -1.59 25.12
CA GLN A 103 -7.24 -1.64 23.93
C GLN A 103 -6.04 -0.70 24.10
N GLU A 104 -6.26 0.54 24.54
CA GLU A 104 -5.17 1.51 24.81
C GLU A 104 -4.16 0.96 25.80
N LYS A 105 -4.62 0.37 26.92
CA LYS A 105 -3.72 -0.24 27.93
C LYS A 105 -2.93 -1.42 27.39
N ILE A 106 -3.54 -2.23 26.51
CA ILE A 106 -2.85 -3.36 25.89
C ILE A 106 -1.82 -2.83 24.91
N ILE A 107 -2.15 -1.84 24.08
CA ILE A 107 -1.21 -1.22 23.12
C ILE A 107 -0.01 -0.65 23.87
N GLU A 108 -0.24 0.19 24.89
CA GLU A 108 0.85 0.75 25.72
C GLU A 108 1.74 -0.35 26.30
N TYR A 109 1.14 -1.43 26.81
CA TYR A 109 1.91 -2.54 27.36
C TYR A 109 2.72 -3.30 26.30
N LEU A 110 2.14 -3.52 25.12
CA LEU A 110 2.82 -4.22 24.03
C LEU A 110 3.93 -3.37 23.42
N GLU A 111 3.77 -2.04 23.31
CA GLU A 111 4.82 -1.12 22.83
C GLU A 111 6.05 -1.11 23.75
N GLU A 112 5.86 -1.31 25.06
CA GLU A 112 6.97 -1.38 26.02
C GLU A 112 7.83 -2.65 25.85
N ILE A 113 7.22 -3.75 25.41
CA ILE A 113 7.85 -5.09 25.43
C ILE A 113 8.15 -5.66 24.05
N ILE A 114 7.42 -5.25 23.01
CA ILE A 114 7.59 -5.69 21.62
C ILE A 114 8.29 -4.55 20.86
N PRO A 115 9.59 -4.71 20.52
CA PRO A 115 10.26 -3.77 19.62
C PRO A 115 9.57 -3.73 18.26
N ASP A 116 9.51 -2.55 17.66
CA ASP A 116 8.99 -2.34 16.30
C ASP A 116 7.54 -2.82 16.13
N LEU A 117 6.72 -2.78 17.20
CA LEU A 117 5.32 -3.20 17.18
C LEU A 117 4.52 -2.52 16.05
N GLU A 118 4.69 -1.21 15.87
CA GLU A 118 4.02 -0.46 14.79
C GLU A 118 4.35 -1.03 13.41
N GLU A 119 5.63 -1.33 13.15
CA GLU A 119 6.06 -1.92 11.87
C GLU A 119 5.43 -3.29 11.66
N ILE A 120 5.39 -4.14 12.70
CA ILE A 120 4.73 -5.46 12.65
C ILE A 120 3.24 -5.31 12.28
N MET A 121 2.55 -4.33 12.87
CA MET A 121 1.12 -4.08 12.61
C MET A 121 0.89 -3.55 11.19
N VAL A 122 1.75 -2.67 10.70
CA VAL A 122 1.71 -2.20 9.30
C VAL A 122 1.94 -3.37 8.33
N ASP A 123 2.93 -4.21 8.61
CA ASP A 123 3.24 -5.41 7.82
C ASP A 123 2.04 -6.35 7.72
N LYS A 124 1.33 -6.55 8.84
CA LYS A 124 0.09 -7.33 8.87
C LYS A 124 -1.01 -6.71 8.03
N ALA A 125 -1.21 -5.39 8.11
CA ALA A 125 -2.19 -4.70 7.29
C ALA A 125 -1.90 -4.87 5.79
N VAL A 126 -0.63 -4.78 5.39
CA VAL A 126 -0.19 -4.99 4.00
C VAL A 126 -0.41 -6.44 3.57
N ARG A 127 -0.12 -7.42 4.42
CA ARG A 127 -0.38 -8.85 4.14
C ARG A 127 -1.88 -9.12 3.98
N LEU A 128 -2.71 -8.63 4.90
CA LEU A 128 -4.16 -8.79 4.82
C LEU A 128 -4.72 -8.17 3.53
N LYS A 129 -4.24 -7.00 3.14
CA LYS A 129 -4.59 -6.36 1.86
C LYS A 129 -4.24 -7.25 0.65
N ALA A 130 -3.10 -7.94 0.68
CA ALA A 130 -2.75 -8.92 -0.35
C ALA A 130 -3.73 -10.09 -0.37
N ASP A 131 -4.10 -10.62 0.80
CA ASP A 131 -5.00 -11.76 0.96
C ASP A 131 -6.41 -11.42 0.46
N LEU A 132 -6.96 -10.27 0.83
CA LEU A 132 -8.26 -9.81 0.34
C LEU A 132 -8.29 -9.70 -1.19
N MET A 133 -7.19 -9.26 -1.80
CA MET A 133 -7.10 -9.21 -3.27
C MET A 133 -7.04 -10.61 -3.89
N ARG A 134 -6.36 -11.57 -3.26
CA ARG A 134 -6.36 -12.98 -3.69
C ARG A 134 -7.74 -13.60 -3.56
N GLU A 135 -8.45 -13.35 -2.48
CA GLU A 135 -9.82 -13.79 -2.28
C GLU A 135 -10.76 -13.20 -3.35
N ARG A 136 -10.60 -11.92 -3.67
CA ARG A 136 -11.33 -11.28 -4.78
C ARG A 136 -11.08 -11.99 -6.11
N VAL A 137 -9.84 -12.34 -6.43
CA VAL A 137 -9.50 -13.08 -7.66
C VAL A 137 -10.20 -14.44 -7.69
N GLU A 138 -10.14 -15.22 -6.60
CA GLU A 138 -10.80 -16.53 -6.57
C GLU A 138 -12.32 -16.42 -6.66
N SER A 139 -12.91 -15.37 -6.06
CA SER A 139 -14.33 -15.06 -6.21
C SER A 139 -14.70 -14.75 -7.68
N LEU A 140 -13.96 -13.86 -8.33
CA LEU A 140 -14.21 -13.47 -9.72
C LEU A 140 -13.99 -14.63 -10.71
N LYS A 141 -13.02 -15.50 -10.44
CA LYS A 141 -12.76 -16.71 -11.22
C LYS A 141 -13.95 -17.67 -11.17
N SER A 142 -14.56 -17.83 -9.99
CA SER A 142 -15.79 -18.61 -9.82
C SER A 142 -16.97 -17.96 -10.57
N ILE A 143 -17.15 -16.64 -10.43
CA ILE A 143 -18.24 -15.90 -11.08
C ILE A 143 -18.14 -15.96 -12.61
N HIS A 144 -16.94 -15.84 -13.16
CA HIS A 144 -16.70 -15.76 -14.61
C HIS A 144 -16.32 -17.09 -15.26
N MET A 145 -16.54 -18.24 -14.59
CA MET A 145 -16.13 -19.56 -15.10
C MET A 145 -16.66 -19.89 -16.52
N ASN A 146 -17.77 -19.28 -16.93
CA ASN A 146 -18.43 -19.51 -18.22
C ASN A 146 -18.21 -18.38 -19.25
N ASP A 147 -17.47 -17.33 -18.90
CA ASP A 147 -17.09 -16.24 -19.79
C ASP A 147 -15.58 -16.28 -20.02
N ALA A 148 -15.18 -16.84 -21.17
CA ALA A 148 -13.76 -17.06 -21.47
C ALA A 148 -12.94 -15.76 -21.45
N ALA A 149 -13.51 -14.65 -21.92
CA ALA A 149 -12.80 -13.38 -21.98
C ALA A 149 -12.59 -12.79 -20.57
N LYS A 150 -13.64 -12.83 -19.72
CA LYS A 150 -13.53 -12.35 -18.34
C LYS A 150 -12.66 -13.27 -17.48
N LEU A 151 -12.75 -14.59 -17.67
CA LEU A 151 -11.91 -15.54 -16.96
C LEU A 151 -10.42 -15.32 -17.29
N GLU A 152 -10.08 -15.08 -18.56
CA GLU A 152 -8.71 -14.81 -18.96
C GLU A 152 -8.16 -13.53 -18.31
N ALA A 153 -8.97 -12.46 -18.23
CA ALA A 153 -8.60 -11.25 -17.52
C ALA A 153 -8.41 -11.47 -16.00
N VAL A 154 -9.23 -12.31 -15.35
CA VAL A 154 -9.02 -12.68 -13.93
C VAL A 154 -7.71 -13.44 -13.74
N LEU A 155 -7.39 -14.39 -14.63
CA LEU A 155 -6.13 -15.14 -14.59
C LEU A 155 -4.92 -14.24 -14.86
N GLN A 156 -5.05 -13.27 -15.76
CA GLN A 156 -4.03 -12.27 -16.03
C GLN A 156 -3.75 -11.42 -14.78
N ALA A 157 -4.81 -10.94 -14.10
CA ALA A 157 -4.66 -10.19 -12.85
C ALA A 157 -3.95 -11.02 -11.76
N SER A 158 -4.25 -12.31 -11.65
CA SER A 158 -3.56 -13.24 -10.75
C SER A 158 -2.05 -13.33 -11.06
N SER A 159 -1.67 -13.42 -12.34
CA SER A 159 -0.25 -13.40 -12.74
C SER A 159 0.42 -12.08 -12.36
N GLN A 160 -0.25 -10.96 -12.65
CA GLN A 160 0.25 -9.61 -12.35
C GLN A 160 0.51 -9.42 -10.85
N MET A 161 -0.36 -9.95 -9.98
CA MET A 161 -0.14 -9.93 -8.52
C MET A 161 1.11 -10.71 -8.11
N ASN A 162 1.36 -11.88 -8.72
CA ASN A 162 2.56 -12.68 -8.44
C ASN A 162 3.85 -12.01 -8.93
N GLU A 163 3.75 -11.11 -9.93
CA GLU A 163 4.86 -10.28 -10.43
C GLU A 163 5.03 -8.97 -9.63
N GLY A 164 4.21 -8.75 -8.60
CA GLY A 164 4.23 -7.52 -7.80
C GLY A 164 3.63 -6.31 -8.51
N MET A 165 2.84 -6.51 -9.57
CA MET A 165 2.15 -5.47 -10.33
C MET A 165 0.74 -5.23 -9.79
N TRP A 166 0.64 -4.75 -8.55
CA TRP A 166 -0.62 -4.69 -7.80
C TRP A 166 -1.62 -3.68 -8.37
N ALA A 167 -1.15 -2.49 -8.75
CA ALA A 167 -2.02 -1.47 -9.34
C ALA A 167 -2.55 -1.93 -10.69
N THR A 168 -1.68 -2.53 -11.50
CA THR A 168 -2.07 -3.07 -12.80
C THR A 168 -3.08 -4.20 -12.66
N ALA A 169 -2.86 -5.15 -11.74
CA ALA A 169 -3.83 -6.22 -11.47
C ALA A 169 -5.20 -5.66 -11.06
N ALA A 170 -5.22 -4.66 -10.18
CA ALA A 170 -6.47 -4.02 -9.75
C ALA A 170 -7.18 -3.31 -10.91
N ARG A 171 -6.46 -2.60 -11.80
CA ARG A 171 -7.04 -2.02 -13.02
C ARG A 171 -7.69 -3.08 -13.92
N THR A 172 -7.01 -4.22 -14.12
CA THR A 172 -7.56 -5.35 -14.88
C THR A 172 -8.87 -5.83 -14.25
N LEU A 173 -8.89 -6.10 -12.95
CA LEU A 173 -10.09 -6.58 -12.26
C LEU A 173 -11.23 -5.56 -12.22
N ASN A 174 -10.92 -4.27 -12.10
CA ASN A 174 -11.91 -3.18 -12.08
C ASN A 174 -12.52 -2.90 -13.46
N SER A 175 -12.02 -3.52 -14.53
CA SER A 175 -12.55 -3.38 -15.89
C SER A 175 -13.54 -4.49 -16.29
N LEU A 176 -13.74 -5.49 -15.43
CA LEU A 176 -14.65 -6.62 -15.63
C LEU A 176 -16.13 -6.26 -15.45
#